data_AF-A0A3C0CLA2-F1
#
_entry.id   AF-A0A3C0CLA2-F1
#
_cell.length_a   1.000
_cell.length_b   1.000
_cell.length_c   1.000
_cell.angle_alpha   90.00
_cell.angle_beta   90.00
_cell.angle_gamma   90.00
#
_symmetry.space_group_name_H-M   'P 1'
#
loop_
_entity.id
_entity.type
_entity.pdbx_description
1 polymer ?
#
loop_
_entity_poly.entity_id
_entity_poly.type
_entity_poly.pdbx_seq_one_letter_code
_entity_poly.pdbx_strand_id
1 'polypeptide(L)'
;DAAVSARALDAALRRAVDVSFNMVSIDGDTSTNDMCAVLADGLAGNPEIAEPSGADFEAFAAALTGLCVRFARMLAKDGEGASRLLVCEVTGAKDRQNARLAARAVVHSTLFKAAMAGADANWGRVLCALG
;
A
#
# COMPACT_ATOMS: atom_id res chain seq x y z
N ASP A 1 5.96 2.78 20.96
CA ASP A 1 6.53 2.41 22.27
C ASP A 1 7.23 1.06 22.28
N ALA A 2 6.95 0.15 21.34
CA ALA A 2 7.67 -1.12 21.23
C ALA A 2 9.20 -0.96 21.27
N ALA A 3 9.88 -1.79 22.08
CA ALA A 3 11.32 -1.95 22.05
C ALA A 3 11.70 -2.79 20.81
N VAL A 4 12.24 -2.13 19.78
CA VAL A 4 12.59 -2.73 18.49
C VAL A 4 13.89 -2.12 17.99
N SER A 5 14.80 -2.96 17.50
CA SER A 5 16.07 -2.48 16.96
C SER A 5 15.85 -1.65 15.69
N ALA A 6 16.77 -0.72 15.39
CA ALA A 6 16.69 0.08 14.16
C ALA A 6 16.62 -0.79 12.89
N ARG A 7 17.31 -1.94 12.89
CA ARG A 7 17.32 -2.89 11.77
C ARG A 7 15.96 -3.58 11.60
N ALA A 8 15.37 -4.06 12.69
CA ALA A 8 14.04 -4.66 12.65
C ALA A 8 12.98 -3.62 12.27
N LEU A 9 13.09 -2.39 12.80
CA LEU A 9 12.17 -1.30 12.49
C LEU A 9 12.21 -0.89 11.00
N ASP A 10 13.40 -0.75 10.42
CA ASP A 10 13.56 -0.46 8.98
C ASP A 10 12.99 -1.59 8.11
N ALA A 11 13.25 -2.86 8.47
CA ALA A 11 12.71 -4.01 7.75
C ALA A 11 11.17 -4.05 7.78
N ALA A 12 10.57 -3.80 8.95
CA ALA A 12 9.13 -3.71 9.11
C ALA A 12 8.53 -2.56 8.30
N LEU A 13 9.16 -1.37 8.34
CA LEU A 13 8.69 -0.21 7.58
C LEU A 13 8.75 -0.47 6.07
N ARG A 14 9.85 -1.01 5.55
CA ARG A 14 9.97 -1.33 4.11
C ARG A 14 8.91 -2.31 3.66
N ARG A 15 8.65 -3.36 4.44
CA ARG A 15 7.59 -4.33 4.17
C ARG A 15 6.21 -3.65 4.15
N ALA A 16 5.93 -2.81 5.13
CA ALA A 16 4.67 -2.09 5.23
C ALA A 16 4.47 -1.13 4.04
N VAL A 17 5.47 -0.31 3.72
CA VAL A 17 5.45 0.67 2.62
C VAL A 17 5.25 -0.01 1.26
N ASP A 18 5.91 -1.15 1.02
CA ASP A 18 5.81 -1.86 -0.27
C ASP A 18 4.39 -2.31 -0.61
N VAL A 19 3.60 -2.71 0.40
CA VAL A 19 2.21 -3.18 0.23
C VAL A 19 1.15 -2.13 0.51
N SER A 20 1.55 -0.90 0.85
CA SER A 20 0.64 0.20 1.19
C SER A 20 0.84 1.40 0.28
N PHE A 21 1.70 2.34 0.66
CA PHE A 21 1.91 3.60 -0.06
C PHE A 21 2.41 3.36 -1.49
N ASN A 22 3.30 2.39 -1.70
CA ASN A 22 3.79 2.06 -3.05
C ASN A 22 2.76 1.30 -3.92
N MET A 23 1.55 1.08 -3.41
CA MET A 23 0.41 0.50 -4.12
C MET A 23 -0.69 1.52 -4.41
N VAL A 24 -0.50 2.79 -4.03
CA VAL A 24 -1.45 3.88 -4.27
C VAL A 24 -1.03 4.69 -5.50
N SER A 25 -2.03 5.16 -6.25
CA SER A 25 -1.87 6.14 -7.31
C SER A 25 -3.16 6.96 -7.44
N ILE A 26 -3.03 8.29 -7.47
CA ILE A 26 -4.14 9.20 -7.71
C ILE A 26 -4.21 9.54 -9.20
N ASP A 27 -3.14 10.14 -9.71
CA ASP A 27 -2.99 10.69 -11.06
C ASP A 27 -1.83 10.04 -11.84
N GLY A 28 -0.89 9.41 -11.14
CA GLY A 28 0.30 8.77 -11.71
C GLY A 28 1.57 9.61 -11.57
N ASP A 29 1.48 10.80 -11.00
CA ASP A 29 2.60 11.72 -10.84
C ASP A 29 3.30 11.46 -9.50
N THR A 30 4.57 11.05 -9.55
CA THR A 30 5.36 10.80 -8.33
C THR A 30 5.96 12.11 -7.83
N SER A 31 5.72 12.43 -6.56
CA SER A 31 6.21 13.65 -5.93
C SER A 31 7.73 13.65 -5.77
N THR A 32 8.35 14.82 -5.84
CA THR A 32 9.78 15.01 -5.52
C THR A 32 10.08 14.92 -4.02
N ASN A 33 9.05 14.83 -3.18
CA ASN A 33 9.14 15.01 -1.73
C ASN A 33 8.55 13.86 -0.92
N ASP A 34 8.12 12.75 -1.55
CA ASP A 34 7.54 11.61 -0.84
C ASP A 34 8.52 11.07 0.23
N MET A 35 8.07 11.04 1.48
CA MET A 35 8.85 10.58 2.63
C MET A 35 7.94 9.79 3.60
N CYS A 36 8.49 8.71 4.16
CA CYS A 36 7.87 7.95 5.23
C CYS A 36 8.90 7.71 6.33
N ALA A 37 8.51 8.00 7.58
CA ALA A 37 9.35 7.81 8.76
C ALA A 37 8.55 7.16 9.88
N VAL A 38 9.25 6.39 10.71
CA VAL A 38 8.70 5.75 11.91
C VAL A 38 9.69 5.91 13.05
N LEU A 39 9.17 6.13 14.26
CA LEU A 39 9.97 6.28 15.47
C LEU A 39 9.44 5.33 16.54
N ALA A 40 10.36 4.75 17.33
CA ALA A 40 10.04 3.87 18.46
C ALA A 40 10.94 4.25 19.64
N ASP A 41 10.34 4.54 20.80
CA ASP A 41 11.04 4.98 22.01
C ASP A 41 11.37 3.85 23.00
N GLY A 42 10.86 2.63 22.78
CA GLY A 42 11.15 1.44 23.57
C GLY A 42 10.47 1.37 24.94
N LEU A 43 9.51 2.24 25.25
CA LEU A 43 8.91 2.35 26.59
C LEU A 43 7.82 1.31 26.91
N ALA A 44 7.47 0.40 25.98
CA ALA A 44 6.41 -0.60 26.18
C ALA A 44 6.79 -1.74 27.16
N GLY A 45 8.07 -1.88 27.52
CA GLY A 45 8.54 -2.92 28.46
C GLY A 45 8.59 -4.34 27.88
N ASN A 46 8.40 -4.52 26.57
CA ASN A 46 8.60 -5.79 25.89
C ASN A 46 10.11 -6.13 25.76
N PRO A 47 10.48 -7.42 25.65
CA PRO A 47 11.82 -7.79 25.20
C PRO A 47 12.13 -7.16 23.85
N GLU A 48 13.37 -6.72 23.64
CA GLU A 48 13.75 -6.06 22.40
C GLU A 48 13.58 -7.01 21.20
N ILE A 49 12.84 -6.55 20.19
CA ILE A 49 12.76 -7.19 18.88
C ILE A 49 14.05 -6.86 18.12
N ALA A 50 15.08 -7.69 18.33
CA ALA A 50 16.42 -7.44 17.81
C ALA A 50 16.57 -7.72 16.31
N GLU A 51 15.94 -8.80 15.83
CA GLU A 51 16.08 -9.30 14.46
C GLU A 51 14.76 -9.22 13.69
N PRO A 52 14.80 -9.07 12.34
CA PRO A 52 13.61 -9.08 11.50
C PRO A 52 13.10 -10.52 11.27
N SER A 53 12.89 -11.25 12.37
CA SER A 53 12.46 -12.64 12.38
C SER A 53 11.80 -12.98 13.72
N GLY A 54 11.05 -14.08 13.74
CA GLY A 54 10.35 -14.54 14.93
C GLY A 54 8.95 -13.94 15.11
N ALA A 55 8.23 -14.46 16.10
CA ALA A 55 6.81 -14.17 16.29
C ALA A 55 6.54 -12.71 16.66
N ASP A 56 7.35 -12.12 17.54
CA ASP A 56 7.17 -10.73 17.98
C ASP A 56 7.41 -9.73 16.84
N PHE A 57 8.43 -9.99 16.01
CA PHE A 57 8.66 -9.20 14.80
C PHE A 57 7.49 -9.30 13.82
N GLU A 58 6.97 -10.50 13.55
CA GLU A 58 5.84 -10.67 12.63
C GLU A 58 4.57 -9.99 13.16
N ALA A 59 4.32 -10.06 14.47
CA ALA A 59 3.21 -9.36 15.10
C ALA A 59 3.34 -7.83 14.96
N PHE A 60 4.53 -7.29 15.27
CA PHE A 60 4.81 -5.86 15.11
C PHE A 60 4.69 -5.41 13.64
N ALA A 61 5.32 -6.15 12.72
CA ALA A 61 5.30 -5.85 11.29
C ALA A 61 3.89 -5.93 10.69
N ALA A 62 3.06 -6.89 11.14
CA ALA A 62 1.66 -7.00 10.73
C ALA A 62 0.84 -5.79 11.21
N ALA A 63 1.02 -5.37 12.48
CA ALA A 63 0.34 -4.21 13.03
C ALA A 63 0.73 -2.92 12.28
N LEU A 64 2.04 -2.71 12.06
CA LEU A 64 2.56 -1.57 11.29
C LEU A 64 2.02 -1.59 9.84
N THR A 65 2.04 -2.75 9.19
CA THR A 65 1.50 -2.92 7.84
C THR A 65 0.01 -2.57 7.78
N GLY A 66 -0.79 -3.05 8.74
CA GLY A 66 -2.21 -2.73 8.82
C GLY A 66 -2.47 -1.23 8.94
N LEU A 67 -1.68 -0.52 9.75
CA LEU A 67 -1.75 0.94 9.87
C LEU A 67 -1.37 1.64 8.56
N CYS A 68 -0.26 1.27 7.94
CA CYS A 68 0.17 1.88 6.68
C CYS A 68 -0.85 1.63 5.55
N VAL A 69 -1.43 0.44 5.45
CA VAL A 69 -2.50 0.13 4.48
C VAL A 69 -3.75 0.99 4.74
N ARG A 70 -4.11 1.20 6.01
CA ARG A 70 -5.23 2.08 6.36
C ARG A 70 -4.95 3.53 5.93
N PHE A 71 -3.76 4.06 6.21
CA PHE A 71 -3.38 5.41 5.82
C PHE A 71 -3.29 5.57 4.30
N ALA A 72 -2.73 4.59 3.60
CA ALA A 72 -2.69 4.55 2.14
C ALA A 72 -4.10 4.61 1.52
N ARG A 73 -5.07 3.88 2.09
CA ARG A 73 -6.48 3.96 1.65
C ARG A 73 -7.12 5.31 1.95
N MET A 74 -6.80 5.92 3.09
CA MET A 74 -7.28 7.26 3.44
C MET A 74 -6.75 8.31 2.46
N LEU A 75 -5.44 8.27 2.16
CA LEU A 75 -4.81 9.11 1.15
C LEU A 75 -5.47 8.94 -0.22
N ALA A 76 -5.65 7.68 -0.66
CA ALA A 76 -6.29 7.38 -1.93
C ALA A 76 -7.74 7.89 -2.03
N LYS A 77 -8.47 7.86 -0.91
CA LYS A 77 -9.86 8.35 -0.84
C LYS A 77 -9.93 9.87 -0.90
N ASP A 78 -8.91 10.56 -0.42
CA ASP A 78 -8.80 12.03 -0.39
C ASP A 78 -8.08 12.60 -1.62
N GLY A 79 -7.98 11.81 -2.69
CA GLY A 79 -7.44 12.30 -3.96
C GLY A 79 -8.22 13.50 -4.49
N GLU A 80 -7.54 14.41 -5.17
CA GLU A 80 -8.16 15.65 -5.66
C GLU A 80 -9.38 15.36 -6.55
N GLY A 81 -10.54 15.91 -6.15
CA GLY A 81 -11.81 15.69 -6.86
C GLY A 81 -12.35 14.26 -6.78
N ALA A 82 -11.79 13.39 -5.94
CA ALA A 82 -12.24 12.01 -5.82
C ALA A 82 -13.62 11.92 -5.14
N SER A 83 -14.55 11.22 -5.79
CA SER A 83 -15.86 10.88 -5.22
C SER A 83 -15.96 9.43 -4.75
N ARG A 84 -14.98 8.60 -5.12
CA ARG A 84 -14.96 7.15 -4.85
C ARG A 84 -13.53 6.68 -4.62
N LEU A 85 -13.37 5.72 -3.70
CA LEU A 85 -12.14 4.95 -3.56
C LEU A 85 -12.21 3.72 -4.47
N LEU A 86 -11.20 3.54 -5.33
CA LEU A 86 -11.07 2.35 -6.17
C LEU A 86 -10.04 1.40 -5.58
N VAL A 87 -10.40 0.12 -5.47
CA VAL A 87 -9.50 -0.95 -5.02
C VAL A 87 -9.47 -2.02 -6.09
N CYS A 88 -8.28 -2.32 -6.60
CA CYS A 88 -8.07 -3.38 -7.57
C CYS A 88 -7.32 -4.54 -6.90
N GLU A 89 -7.92 -5.72 -6.94
CA GLU A 89 -7.33 -6.97 -6.45
C GLU A 89 -7.12 -7.90 -7.64
N VAL A 90 -5.90 -8.43 -7.78
CA VAL A 90 -5.52 -9.33 -8.86
C VAL A 90 -5.08 -10.66 -8.25
N THR A 91 -5.78 -11.72 -8.63
CA THR A 91 -5.50 -13.10 -8.23
C THR A 91 -5.16 -13.95 -9.46
N GLY A 92 -4.37 -15.01 -9.29
CA GLY A 92 -4.05 -15.95 -10.38
C GLY A 92 -2.99 -15.46 -11.37
N ALA A 93 -2.30 -14.35 -11.07
CA ALA A 93 -1.12 -13.95 -11.84
C ALA A 93 0.04 -14.93 -11.62
N LYS A 94 0.97 -14.97 -12.58
CA LYS A 94 2.19 -15.81 -12.52
C LYS A 94 2.99 -15.60 -11.23
N ASP A 95 3.11 -14.36 -10.81
CA ASP A 95 3.83 -13.95 -9.61
C ASP A 95 3.30 -12.59 -9.11
N ARG A 96 3.77 -12.17 -7.94
CA ARG A 96 3.36 -10.91 -7.29
C ARG A 96 3.73 -9.68 -8.13
N GLN A 97 4.80 -9.73 -8.91
CA GLN A 97 5.21 -8.61 -9.75
C GLN A 97 4.21 -8.41 -10.90
N ASN A 98 3.82 -9.50 -11.57
CA ASN A 98 2.78 -9.48 -12.60
C ASN A 98 1.42 -9.05 -12.03
N ALA A 99 1.03 -9.53 -10.85
CA ALA A 99 -0.20 -9.09 -10.18
C ALA A 99 -0.19 -7.58 -9.91
N ARG A 100 0.95 -7.06 -9.43
CA ARG A 100 1.14 -5.63 -9.15
C ARG A 100 1.08 -4.78 -10.41
N LEU A 101 1.73 -5.22 -11.50
CA LEU A 101 1.69 -4.52 -12.79
C LEU A 101 0.27 -4.45 -13.33
N ALA A 102 -0.45 -5.58 -13.33
CA ALA A 102 -1.85 -5.65 -13.74
C ALA A 102 -2.75 -4.72 -12.91
N ALA A 103 -2.64 -4.77 -11.58
CA ALA A 103 -3.43 -3.92 -10.69
C ALA A 103 -3.17 -2.44 -10.96
N ARG A 104 -1.89 -2.03 -11.10
CA ARG A 104 -1.49 -0.65 -11.41
C ARG A 104 -2.02 -0.19 -12.75
N ALA A 105 -1.97 -1.03 -13.79
CA ALA A 105 -2.46 -0.68 -15.11
C ALA A 105 -3.96 -0.34 -15.09
N VAL A 106 -4.76 -1.12 -14.35
CA VAL A 106 -6.20 -0.85 -14.17
C VAL A 106 -6.43 0.45 -13.39
N VAL A 107 -5.78 0.66 -12.24
CA VAL A 107 -6.03 1.86 -11.42
C VAL A 107 -5.46 3.15 -12.02
N HIS A 108 -4.47 3.06 -12.92
CA HIS A 108 -3.93 4.20 -13.69
C HIS A 108 -4.78 4.54 -14.93
N SER A 109 -5.67 3.65 -15.37
CA SER A 109 -6.46 3.88 -16.57
C SER A 109 -7.45 5.04 -16.37
N THR A 110 -7.20 6.16 -17.07
CA THR A 110 -8.07 7.34 -17.05
C THR A 110 -9.48 7.02 -17.52
N LEU A 111 -9.62 6.12 -18.51
CA LEU A 111 -10.91 5.67 -19.02
C LEU A 111 -11.67 4.80 -18.01
N PHE A 112 -10.96 3.97 -17.25
CA PHE A 112 -11.57 3.22 -16.16
C PHE A 112 -12.00 4.16 -15.01
N LYS A 113 -11.14 5.11 -14.61
CA LYS A 113 -11.48 6.13 -13.60
C LYS A 113 -12.71 6.95 -14.02
N ALA A 114 -12.80 7.35 -15.29
CA ALA A 114 -13.95 8.06 -15.85
C ALA A 114 -15.23 7.21 -15.81
N ALA A 115 -15.15 5.93 -16.17
CA ALA A 115 -16.28 5.00 -16.07
C ALA A 115 -16.79 4.89 -14.62
N MET A 116 -15.89 4.75 -13.65
CA MET A 116 -16.25 4.68 -12.23
C MET A 116 -16.85 5.99 -11.70
N ALA A 117 -16.36 7.14 -12.16
CA ALA A 117 -16.96 8.44 -11.85
C ALA A 117 -18.40 8.54 -12.39
N GLY A 118 -18.64 8.04 -13.60
CA GLY A 118 -19.95 7.95 -14.25
C GLY A 118 -20.86 6.81 -13.77
N ALA A 119 -20.45 6.03 -12.76
CA ALA A 119 -21.15 4.84 -12.30
C ALA A 119 -21.42 3.78 -13.40
N ASP A 120 -20.50 3.66 -14.37
CA ASP A 120 -20.55 2.69 -15.47
C ASP A 120 -19.64 1.48 -15.15
N ALA A 121 -20.25 0.30 -15.02
CA ALA A 121 -19.56 -0.97 -14.74
C ALA A 121 -18.87 -1.56 -15.99
N ASN A 122 -17.96 -0.79 -16.60
CA ASN A 122 -17.36 -1.10 -17.89
C ASN A 122 -16.17 -2.06 -17.78
N TRP A 123 -16.44 -3.36 -17.77
CA TRP A 123 -15.41 -4.41 -17.75
C TRP A 123 -14.48 -4.38 -18.98
N GLY A 124 -14.95 -3.85 -20.12
CA GLY A 124 -14.12 -3.67 -21.31
C GLY A 124 -12.94 -2.71 -21.07
N ARG A 125 -13.14 -1.66 -20.27
CA ARG A 125 -12.05 -0.74 -19.87
C ARG A 125 -11.03 -1.41 -18.95
N VAL A 126 -11.44 -2.38 -18.14
CA VAL A 126 -10.52 -3.17 -17.30
C VAL A 126 -9.67 -4.08 -18.17
N LEU A 127 -10.27 -4.84 -19.08
CA LEU A 127 -9.52 -5.73 -20.00
C LEU A 127 -8.58 -4.94 -20.91
N CYS A 128 -9.01 -3.78 -21.41
CA CYS A 128 -8.16 -2.90 -22.23
C CYS A 128 -6.95 -2.37 -21.46
N ALA A 129 -7.07 -2.17 -20.14
CA ALA A 129 -5.95 -1.73 -19.31
C ALA A 129 -5.00 -2.89 -18.92
N LEU A 130 -5.51 -4.13 -18.94
CA LEU A 130 -4.71 -5.32 -18.65
C LEU A 130 -3.89 -5.82 -19.86
N GLY A 131 -4.39 -5.61 -21.08
CA GLY A 131 -3.74 -6.00 -22.33
C GLY A 131 -2.57 -5.10 -22.70
#